data_AF-A0A6V8KS07-F1
#
_entry.id   AF-A0A6V8KS07-F1
#
_cell.length_a   1.000
_cell.length_b   1.000
_cell.length_c   1.000
_cell.angle_alpha   90.00
_cell.angle_beta   90.00
_cell.angle_gamma   90.00
#
_symmetry.space_group_name_H-M   'P 1'
#
loop_
_entity.id
_entity.type
_entity.pdbx_description
1 polymer ?
#
loop_
_entity_poly.entity_id
_entity_poly.type
_entity_poly.pdbx_seq_one_letter_code
_entity_poly.pdbx_strand_id
1 'polypeptide(L)'
;MRERRAHPAEATPPATWMADARRGPLSDARRQAAHWCRRHRAGGDGAVATRRRHGQLTRAQELTLIEAMRDRFPDQLDLAGPLWSRQAVAALVERIHNIRLSPAAAARYLRAWGLSTREPVDRACPLCAESVVRWQAEVYPGICRTAQRERADLCWVGKSRLHGINPATEVVSAVSTRGWVRFMVTAEAELPRAFLTRLLPPSGRPVHVVVDASWSCTDWPRRVPDGVVLHPLPCCERAR
;
A
#
# COMPACT_ATOMS: atom_id res chain seq x y z
N MET A 1 17.23 9.55 -48.75
CA MET A 1 17.78 9.60 -47.39
C MET A 1 16.87 10.52 -46.56
N ARG A 2 15.94 9.97 -45.78
CA ARG A 2 15.03 10.74 -44.91
C ARG A 2 15.23 10.25 -43.47
N GLU A 3 15.82 11.09 -42.64
CA GLU A 3 15.98 10.87 -41.21
C GLU A 3 14.61 10.83 -40.54
N ARG A 4 14.25 9.67 -39.98
CA ARG A 4 13.10 9.56 -39.06
C ARG A 4 13.58 9.99 -37.68
N ARG A 5 13.17 11.20 -37.26
CA ARG A 5 13.26 11.63 -35.86
C ARG A 5 12.44 10.65 -35.01
N ALA A 6 13.12 9.89 -34.15
CA ALA A 6 12.47 9.11 -33.11
C ALA A 6 11.88 10.09 -32.07
N HIS A 7 10.57 10.11 -31.94
CA HIS A 7 9.88 10.75 -30.81
C HIS A 7 10.26 10.01 -29.51
N PRO A 8 10.61 10.71 -28.42
CA PRO A 8 10.79 10.06 -27.14
C PRO A 8 9.44 9.55 -26.64
N ALA A 9 9.37 8.25 -26.35
CA ALA A 9 8.21 7.64 -25.71
C ALA A 9 7.96 8.32 -24.36
N GLU A 10 6.86 9.07 -24.30
CA GLU A 10 6.29 9.63 -23.08
C GLU A 10 6.13 8.50 -22.06
N ALA A 11 6.85 8.60 -20.94
CA ALA A 11 6.71 7.66 -19.84
C ALA A 11 5.31 7.84 -19.25
N THR A 12 4.37 7.00 -19.69
CA THR A 12 3.00 7.02 -19.18
C THR A 12 3.03 6.70 -17.67
N PRO A 13 2.57 7.61 -16.80
CA PRO A 13 2.41 7.33 -15.38
C PRO A 13 1.51 6.09 -15.17
N PRO A 14 1.76 5.28 -14.13
CA PRO A 14 1.20 3.94 -13.99
C PRO A 14 -0.33 3.98 -14.06
N ALA A 15 -0.91 3.36 -15.09
CA ALA A 15 -2.32 3.41 -15.52
C ALA A 15 -3.39 3.22 -14.42
N THR A 16 -3.01 2.83 -13.21
CA THR A 16 -3.90 2.69 -12.05
C THR A 16 -4.41 4.01 -11.48
N TRP A 17 -3.70 5.13 -11.69
CA TRP A 17 -4.11 6.46 -11.17
C TRP A 17 -5.27 7.12 -11.95
N MET A 18 -5.47 6.80 -13.24
CA MET A 18 -6.52 7.45 -14.07
C MET A 18 -7.87 6.74 -14.03
N ALA A 19 -7.94 5.48 -13.56
CA ALA A 19 -9.16 4.68 -13.63
C ALA A 19 -10.20 5.00 -12.53
N ASP A 20 -9.78 5.60 -11.41
CA ASP A 20 -10.67 5.95 -10.28
C ASP A 20 -11.10 7.43 -10.26
N ALA A 21 -10.68 8.24 -11.24
CA ALA A 21 -10.91 9.69 -11.29
C ALA A 21 -12.32 10.11 -11.77
N ARG A 22 -13.38 9.34 -11.48
CA ARG A 22 -14.77 9.73 -11.81
C ARG A 22 -15.77 9.35 -10.72
N ARG A 23 -15.61 9.86 -9.50
CA ARG A 23 -16.70 10.16 -8.54
C ARG A 23 -16.15 10.90 -7.31
N GLY A 24 -16.55 12.16 -7.15
CA GLY A 24 -16.14 12.96 -6.00
C GLY A 24 -16.67 12.39 -4.67
N PRO A 25 -15.85 12.32 -3.60
CA PRO A 25 -16.12 11.55 -2.38
C PRO A 25 -17.31 12.06 -1.55
N LEU A 26 -17.69 13.33 -1.68
CA LEU A 26 -18.69 13.96 -0.80
C LEU A 26 -20.15 13.69 -1.21
N SER A 27 -20.41 13.34 -2.47
CA SER A 27 -21.79 13.11 -2.96
C SER A 27 -22.30 11.68 -2.70
N ASP A 28 -21.39 10.70 -2.69
CA ASP A 28 -21.74 9.29 -2.48
C ASP A 28 -21.89 8.94 -1.00
N ALA A 29 -21.17 9.60 -0.09
CA ALA A 29 -21.33 9.42 1.36
C ALA A 29 -22.73 9.86 1.85
N ARG A 30 -23.25 10.99 1.36
CA ARG A 30 -24.60 11.48 1.70
C ARG A 30 -25.70 10.59 1.13
N ARG A 31 -25.54 10.09 -0.10
CA ARG A 31 -26.49 9.14 -0.71
C ARG A 31 -26.49 7.80 0.00
N GLN A 32 -25.32 7.30 0.40
CA GLN A 32 -25.22 6.10 1.20
C GLN A 32 -25.88 6.30 2.56
N ALA A 33 -25.51 7.34 3.32
CA ALA A 33 -26.14 7.64 4.61
C ALA A 33 -27.66 7.75 4.52
N ALA A 34 -28.20 8.43 3.51
CA ALA A 34 -29.64 8.52 3.27
C ALA A 34 -30.27 7.14 2.96
N HIS A 35 -29.57 6.27 2.23
CA HIS A 35 -29.99 4.90 1.96
C HIS A 35 -29.99 4.03 3.24
N TRP A 36 -28.95 4.12 4.08
CA TRP A 36 -28.87 3.45 5.38
C TRP A 36 -30.00 3.91 6.32
N CYS A 37 -30.25 5.22 6.42
CA CYS A 37 -31.35 5.78 7.22
C CYS A 37 -32.75 5.37 6.72
N ARG A 38 -32.94 5.23 5.40
CA ARG A 38 -34.20 4.73 4.82
C ARG A 38 -34.42 3.25 5.13
N ARG A 39 -33.39 2.42 5.02
CA ARG A 39 -33.49 0.99 5.34
C ARG A 39 -33.72 0.73 6.83
N HIS A 40 -33.07 1.51 7.69
CA HIS A 40 -33.30 1.46 9.14
C HIS A 40 -34.75 1.81 9.50
N ARG A 41 -35.28 2.91 8.96
CA ARG A 41 -36.70 3.28 9.15
C ARG A 41 -37.69 2.24 8.63
N ALA A 42 -37.32 1.48 7.60
CA ALA A 42 -38.21 0.50 6.96
C ALA A 42 -38.22 -0.88 7.65
N GLY A 43 -37.22 -1.23 8.46
CA GLY A 43 -37.16 -2.59 9.06
C GLY A 43 -36.24 -2.77 10.25
N GLY A 44 -35.91 -1.69 10.97
CA GLY A 44 -35.08 -1.73 12.18
C GLY A 44 -33.64 -2.17 11.92
N ASP A 45 -32.91 -2.48 13.00
CA ASP A 45 -31.48 -2.84 12.94
C ASP A 45 -31.22 -4.11 12.09
N GLY A 46 -32.19 -5.02 12.03
CA GLY A 46 -32.14 -6.22 11.19
C GLY A 46 -32.21 -5.96 9.68
N ALA A 47 -32.84 -4.86 9.24
CA ALA A 47 -32.91 -4.49 7.81
C ALA A 47 -31.65 -3.80 7.30
N VAL A 48 -30.81 -3.34 8.23
CA VAL A 48 -29.48 -2.76 8.02
C VAL A 48 -28.39 -3.83 8.07
N ALA A 49 -28.64 -4.95 8.76
CA ALA A 49 -27.74 -6.08 8.79
C ALA A 49 -27.57 -6.68 7.38
N THR A 50 -26.39 -6.53 6.80
CA THR A 50 -26.03 -7.25 5.58
C THR A 50 -25.91 -8.72 5.93
N ARG A 51 -26.72 -9.58 5.31
CA ARG A 51 -26.63 -11.03 5.46
C ARG A 51 -25.19 -11.46 5.11
N ARG A 52 -24.47 -11.98 6.11
CA ARG A 52 -23.07 -12.41 5.94
C ARG A 52 -23.00 -13.46 4.85
N ARG A 53 -22.16 -13.22 3.84
CA ARG A 53 -21.92 -14.20 2.77
C ARG A 53 -21.04 -15.32 3.35
N HIS A 54 -21.29 -16.56 2.92
CA HIS A 54 -20.40 -17.68 3.21
C HIS A 54 -18.97 -17.33 2.77
N GLY A 55 -17.98 -17.57 3.65
CA GLY A 55 -16.57 -17.22 3.42
C GLY A 55 -16.14 -15.81 3.85
N GLN A 56 -16.98 -15.05 4.56
CA GLN A 56 -16.54 -13.82 5.23
C GLN A 56 -16.01 -14.09 6.65
N LEU A 57 -14.77 -13.67 6.89
CA LEU A 57 -14.14 -13.67 8.22
C LEU A 57 -14.99 -12.89 9.24
N THR A 58 -15.08 -13.43 10.46
CA THR A 58 -15.58 -12.69 11.61
C THR A 58 -14.56 -11.65 12.07
N ARG A 59 -14.97 -10.67 12.87
CA ARG A 59 -14.04 -9.73 13.49
C ARG A 59 -12.96 -10.43 14.33
N ALA A 60 -13.33 -11.49 15.06
CA ALA A 60 -12.39 -12.29 15.83
C ALA A 60 -11.35 -12.97 14.92
N GLN A 61 -11.78 -13.55 13.79
CA GLN A 61 -10.86 -14.18 12.83
C GLN A 61 -9.91 -13.17 12.18
N GLU A 62 -10.39 -11.95 11.89
CA GLU A 62 -9.53 -10.87 11.40
C GLU A 62 -8.47 -10.48 12.43
N LEU A 63 -8.82 -10.35 13.70
CA LEU A 63 -7.87 -10.03 14.78
C LEU A 63 -6.84 -11.15 14.96
N THR A 64 -7.27 -12.40 15.02
CA THR A 64 -6.36 -13.56 15.07
C THR A 64 -5.39 -13.56 13.88
N LEU A 65 -5.87 -13.19 12.69
CA LEU A 65 -5.04 -13.13 11.49
C LEU A 65 -3.99 -12.02 11.57
N ILE A 66 -4.37 -10.82 12.01
CA ILE A 66 -3.43 -9.70 12.13
C ILE A 66 -2.38 -9.99 13.19
N GLU A 67 -2.78 -10.59 14.30
CA GLU A 67 -1.88 -10.98 15.38
C GLU A 67 -0.95 -12.09 14.91
N ALA A 68 -1.44 -12.97 14.03
CA ALA A 68 -0.60 -13.99 13.41
C ALA A 68 0.45 -13.41 12.43
N MET A 69 0.20 -12.25 11.84
CA MET A 69 1.13 -11.58 10.92
C MET A 69 2.12 -10.66 11.62
N ARG A 70 1.80 -10.19 12.85
CA ARG A 70 2.61 -9.23 13.60
C ARG A 70 4.04 -9.75 13.82
N ASP A 71 5.02 -8.91 13.45
CA ASP A 71 6.46 -9.16 13.57
C ASP A 71 6.92 -10.49 12.94
N ARG A 72 6.16 -10.98 11.95
CA ARG A 72 6.45 -12.20 11.20
C ARG A 72 6.38 -11.97 9.70
N PHE A 73 7.03 -12.86 8.97
CA PHE A 73 7.01 -12.94 7.51
C PHE A 73 6.31 -14.23 7.05
N PRO A 74 5.79 -14.28 5.80
CA PRO A 74 5.12 -15.48 5.30
C PRO A 74 6.01 -16.73 5.30
N ASP A 75 7.29 -16.59 4.94
CA ASP A 75 8.26 -17.69 4.87
C ASP A 75 8.49 -18.37 6.23
N GLN A 76 8.42 -17.61 7.33
CA GLN A 76 8.49 -18.15 8.69
C GLN A 76 7.26 -19.00 9.08
N LEU A 77 6.20 -18.95 8.28
CA LEU A 77 4.97 -19.72 8.45
C LEU A 77 4.75 -20.70 7.28
N ASP A 78 5.83 -21.06 6.57
CA ASP A 78 5.83 -21.95 5.40
C ASP A 78 4.94 -21.44 4.25
N LEU A 79 4.71 -20.13 4.18
CA LEU A 79 3.94 -19.50 3.12
C LEU A 79 4.87 -18.84 2.10
N ALA A 80 4.41 -18.78 0.85
CA ALA A 80 5.20 -18.23 -0.25
C ALA A 80 5.37 -16.70 -0.13
N GLY A 81 6.61 -16.26 -0.31
CA GLY A 81 6.98 -14.86 -0.54
C GLY A 81 7.71 -14.19 0.65
N PRO A 82 8.52 -13.16 0.36
CA PRO A 82 9.40 -12.55 1.38
C PRO A 82 8.69 -11.55 2.30
N LEU A 83 7.49 -11.09 1.93
CA LEU A 83 6.66 -10.13 2.66
C LEU A 83 5.19 -10.50 2.50
N TRP A 84 4.34 -10.04 3.43
CA TRP A 84 2.91 -10.27 3.32
C TRP A 84 2.36 -9.67 2.03
N SER A 85 1.52 -10.45 1.36
CA SER A 85 0.82 -10.10 0.12
C SER A 85 -0.61 -10.60 0.20
N ARG A 86 -1.49 -10.16 -0.70
CA ARG A 86 -2.87 -10.68 -0.75
C ARG A 86 -2.93 -12.20 -0.93
N GLN A 87 -1.94 -12.81 -1.60
CA GLN A 87 -1.84 -14.26 -1.77
C GLN A 87 -1.40 -14.94 -0.46
N ALA A 88 -0.36 -14.42 0.19
CA ALA A 88 0.11 -14.97 1.47
C ALA A 88 -0.98 -14.85 2.56
N VAL A 89 -1.73 -13.75 2.59
CA VAL A 89 -2.86 -13.58 3.51
C VAL A 89 -3.97 -14.59 3.24
N ALA A 90 -4.33 -14.80 1.97
CA ALA A 90 -5.32 -15.81 1.61
C ALA A 90 -4.89 -17.22 2.06
N ALA A 91 -3.62 -17.57 1.86
CA ALA A 91 -3.07 -18.85 2.30
C ALA A 91 -3.04 -18.98 3.83
N LEU A 92 -2.73 -17.90 4.56
CA LEU A 92 -2.77 -17.88 6.02
C LEU A 92 -4.20 -18.09 6.56
N VAL A 93 -5.20 -17.49 5.90
CA VAL A 93 -6.62 -17.68 6.26
C VAL A 93 -7.05 -19.13 6.07
N GLU A 94 -6.67 -19.75 4.95
CA GLU A 94 -6.97 -21.17 4.72
C GLU A 94 -6.28 -22.05 5.77
N ARG A 95 -5.02 -21.77 6.10
CA ARG A 95 -4.24 -22.51 7.11
C ARG A 95 -4.82 -22.42 8.52
N ILE A 96 -5.23 -21.23 8.98
CA ILE A 96 -5.69 -21.04 10.36
C ILE A 96 -7.19 -21.31 10.53
N HIS A 97 -8.00 -20.94 9.55
CA HIS A 97 -9.47 -20.96 9.67
C HIS A 97 -10.15 -21.98 8.77
N ASN A 98 -9.42 -22.70 7.91
CA ASN A 98 -9.95 -23.60 6.89
C ASN A 98 -10.99 -22.91 5.97
N ILE A 99 -10.80 -21.60 5.74
CA ILE A 99 -11.64 -20.79 4.85
C ILE A 99 -10.86 -20.46 3.59
N ARG A 100 -11.36 -20.91 2.44
CA ARG A 100 -10.78 -20.54 1.14
C ARG A 100 -11.16 -19.12 0.78
N LEU A 101 -10.16 -18.25 0.74
CA LEU A 101 -10.30 -16.85 0.38
C LEU A 101 -9.62 -16.60 -0.98
N SER A 102 -10.31 -15.96 -1.92
CA SER A 102 -9.64 -15.54 -3.16
C SER A 102 -8.66 -14.39 -2.88
N PRO A 103 -7.58 -14.22 -3.67
CA PRO A 103 -6.68 -13.07 -3.53
C PRO A 103 -7.41 -11.71 -3.66
N ALA A 104 -8.52 -11.64 -4.39
CA ALA A 104 -9.35 -10.44 -4.49
C ALA A 104 -10.14 -10.17 -3.20
N ALA A 105 -10.63 -11.22 -2.54
CA ALA A 105 -11.29 -11.09 -1.24
C ALA A 105 -10.27 -10.72 -0.14
N ALA A 106 -9.06 -11.29 -0.14
CA ALA A 106 -7.98 -10.86 0.73
C ALA A 106 -7.63 -9.38 0.52
N ALA A 107 -7.53 -8.92 -0.73
CA ALA A 107 -7.29 -7.50 -1.02
C ALA A 107 -8.40 -6.57 -0.51
N ARG A 108 -9.66 -7.03 -0.45
CA ARG A 108 -10.75 -6.26 0.16
C ARG A 108 -10.57 -6.11 1.68
N TYR A 109 -10.14 -7.16 2.38
CA TYR A 109 -9.81 -7.08 3.81
C TYR A 109 -8.65 -6.12 4.06
N LEU A 110 -7.57 -6.22 3.29
CA LEU A 110 -6.43 -5.30 3.40
C LEU A 110 -6.86 -3.84 3.24
N ARG A 111 -7.68 -3.52 2.22
CA ARG A 111 -8.24 -2.18 2.05
C ARG A 111 -9.12 -1.75 3.21
N ALA A 112 -9.97 -2.64 3.71
CA ALA A 112 -10.82 -2.36 4.87
C ALA A 112 -10.00 -2.07 6.14
N TRP A 113 -8.85 -2.72 6.32
CA TRP A 113 -7.91 -2.41 7.40
C TRP A 113 -7.06 -1.17 7.14
N GLY A 114 -7.17 -0.50 5.98
CA GLY A 114 -6.46 0.74 5.68
C GLY A 114 -5.24 0.61 4.79
N LEU A 115 -4.95 -0.58 4.28
CA LEU A 115 -3.89 -0.82 3.29
C LEU A 115 -4.43 -0.54 1.88
N SER A 116 -4.50 0.75 1.54
CA SER A 116 -4.88 1.23 0.21
C SER A 116 -3.71 1.94 -0.47
N THR A 117 -3.76 1.96 -1.80
CA THR A 117 -2.89 2.82 -2.60
C THR A 117 -3.31 4.27 -2.39
N ARG A 118 -2.34 5.14 -2.11
CA ARG A 118 -2.54 6.59 -1.96
C ARG A 118 -1.78 7.33 -3.04
N GLU A 119 -2.37 8.39 -3.58
CA GLU A 119 -1.66 9.28 -4.49
C GLU A 119 -0.51 9.99 -3.75
N PRO A 120 0.52 10.47 -4.47
CA PRO A 120 1.64 11.14 -3.82
C PRO A 120 1.22 12.35 -2.97
N VAL A 121 0.26 13.14 -3.45
CA VAL A 121 -0.26 14.30 -2.71
C VAL A 121 -1.00 13.90 -1.43
N ASP A 122 -1.73 12.77 -1.44
CA ASP A 122 -2.42 12.23 -0.25
C ASP A 122 -1.44 11.73 0.83
N ARG A 123 -0.16 11.57 0.47
CA ARG A 123 0.91 11.19 1.39
C ARG A 123 1.64 12.40 1.96
N ALA A 124 1.39 13.60 1.45
CA ALA A 124 1.98 14.84 1.93
C ALA A 124 1.18 15.38 3.12
N CYS A 125 1.85 15.99 4.09
CA CYS A 125 1.14 16.86 5.03
C CYS A 125 0.65 18.13 4.27
N PRO A 126 -0.36 18.85 4.78
CA PRO A 126 -0.92 20.02 4.10
C PRO A 126 0.14 21.07 3.73
N LEU A 127 1.17 21.26 4.57
CA LEU A 127 2.26 22.21 4.34
C LEU A 127 3.19 21.81 3.19
N CYS A 128 3.19 20.54 2.78
CA CYS A 128 4.10 20.01 1.77
C CYS A 128 3.42 19.66 0.45
N ALA A 129 2.10 19.80 0.36
CA ALA A 129 1.33 19.41 -0.82
C ALA A 129 1.88 20.06 -2.10
N GLU A 130 2.15 21.37 -2.10
CA GLU A 130 2.71 22.08 -3.26
C GLU A 130 4.12 21.59 -3.62
N SER A 131 4.97 21.36 -2.62
CA SER A 131 6.32 20.83 -2.83
C SER A 131 6.29 19.43 -3.42
N VAL A 132 5.35 18.60 -3.00
CA VAL A 132 5.14 17.25 -3.55
C VAL A 132 4.62 17.31 -4.98
N VAL A 133 3.68 18.21 -5.30
CA VAL A 133 3.20 18.42 -6.67
C VAL A 133 4.36 18.82 -7.60
N ARG A 134 5.18 19.80 -7.19
CA ARG A 134 6.36 20.22 -7.97
C ARG A 134 7.35 19.08 -8.14
N TRP A 135 7.69 18.38 -7.05
CA TRP A 135 8.58 17.22 -7.10
C TRP A 135 8.05 16.12 -8.02
N GLN A 136 6.74 15.89 -8.05
CA GLN A 136 6.11 14.91 -8.92
C GLN A 136 6.22 15.32 -10.41
N ALA A 137 6.16 16.61 -10.71
CA ALA A 137 6.33 17.11 -12.08
C ALA A 137 7.81 17.12 -12.53
N GLU A 138 8.73 17.50 -11.65
CA GLU A 138 10.12 17.80 -12.02
C GLU A 138 11.10 16.65 -11.74
N VAL A 139 10.96 15.97 -10.60
CA VAL A 139 11.94 14.99 -10.10
C VAL A 139 11.51 13.55 -10.37
N TYR A 140 10.25 13.22 -10.05
CA TYR A 140 9.74 11.85 -10.17
C TYR A 140 9.91 11.23 -11.57
N PRO A 141 9.73 11.96 -12.70
CA PRO A 141 9.96 11.39 -14.02
C PRO A 141 11.43 10.96 -14.24
N GLY A 142 12.39 11.65 -13.61
CA GLY A 142 13.80 11.26 -13.63
C GLY A 142 14.06 9.95 -12.90
N ILE A 143 13.41 9.75 -11.76
CA ILE A 143 13.46 8.49 -10.99
C ILE A 143 12.90 7.35 -11.83
N CYS A 144 11.73 7.56 -12.46
CA CYS A 144 11.11 6.58 -13.35
C CYS A 144 12.04 6.19 -14.52
N ARG A 145 12.68 7.16 -15.17
CA ARG A 145 13.64 6.90 -16.26
C ARG A 145 14.84 6.10 -15.79
N THR A 146 15.37 6.41 -14.60
CA THR A 146 16.51 5.71 -14.02
C THR A 146 16.14 4.26 -13.70
N ALA A 147 15.04 4.05 -12.97
CA ALA A 147 14.53 2.72 -12.66
C ALA A 147 14.27 1.89 -13.92
N GLN A 148 13.74 2.50 -14.99
CA GLN A 148 13.53 1.82 -16.26
C GLN A 148 14.84 1.41 -16.94
N ARG A 149 15.85 2.29 -16.96
CA ARG A 149 17.17 2.00 -17.54
C ARG A 149 17.88 0.85 -16.82
N GLU A 150 17.77 0.83 -15.49
CA GLU A 150 18.34 -0.20 -14.62
C GLU A 150 17.51 -1.48 -14.57
N ARG A 151 16.35 -1.52 -15.26
CA ARG A 151 15.35 -2.60 -15.15
C ARG A 151 14.94 -2.89 -13.70
N ALA A 152 14.98 -1.86 -12.87
CA ALA A 152 14.68 -1.92 -11.45
C ALA A 152 13.18 -2.05 -11.19
N ASP A 153 12.81 -2.50 -9.99
CA ASP A 153 11.45 -2.26 -9.49
C ASP A 153 11.35 -0.84 -8.92
N LEU A 154 10.19 -0.21 -9.08
CA LEU A 154 9.88 1.08 -8.46
C LEU A 154 8.64 0.90 -7.57
N CYS A 155 8.74 1.28 -6.31
CA CYS A 155 7.62 1.21 -5.37
C CYS A 155 7.60 2.39 -4.40
N TRP A 156 6.40 2.66 -3.88
CA TRP A 156 6.13 3.63 -2.85
C TRP A 156 6.07 2.95 -1.50
N VAL A 157 6.85 3.42 -0.53
CA VAL A 157 6.87 2.89 0.84
C VAL A 157 6.31 3.92 1.81
N GLY A 158 5.43 3.44 2.70
CA GLY A 158 4.76 4.27 3.70
C GLY A 158 4.36 3.49 4.94
N LYS A 159 4.17 4.20 6.05
CA LYS A 159 3.63 3.68 7.29
C LYS A 159 2.16 4.04 7.41
N SER A 160 1.36 3.13 7.94
CA SER A 160 -0.05 3.39 8.25
C SER A 160 -0.50 2.58 9.44
N ARG A 161 -1.53 3.08 10.11
CA ARG A 161 -2.19 2.38 11.22
C ARG A 161 -3.32 1.53 10.66
N LEU A 162 -3.44 0.30 11.14
CA LEU A 162 -4.57 -0.56 10.79
C LEU A 162 -5.85 -0.08 11.50
N HIS A 163 -6.96 -0.05 10.76
CA HIS A 163 -8.25 0.36 11.29
C HIS A 163 -8.90 -0.74 12.14
N GLY A 164 -9.56 -0.32 13.22
CA GLY A 164 -10.38 -1.17 14.07
C GLY A 164 -9.59 -2.07 15.05
N ILE A 165 -8.26 -1.97 15.11
CA ILE A 165 -7.41 -2.81 15.97
C ILE A 165 -7.04 -2.08 17.26
N ASN A 166 -7.08 -2.80 18.38
CA ASN A 166 -6.65 -2.33 19.70
C ASN A 166 -5.76 -3.42 20.36
N PRO A 167 -4.49 -3.12 20.73
CA PRO A 167 -3.81 -1.84 20.58
C PRO A 167 -3.56 -1.50 19.12
N ALA A 168 -3.42 -0.20 18.87
CA ALA A 168 -3.31 0.34 17.55
C ALA A 168 -2.03 -0.18 16.86
N THR A 169 -2.20 -0.94 15.78
CA THR A 169 -1.11 -1.65 15.10
C THR A 169 -0.63 -0.89 13.87
N GLU A 170 0.68 -0.79 13.68
CA GLU A 170 1.30 -0.15 12.52
C GLU A 170 1.68 -1.17 11.45
N VAL A 171 1.67 -0.71 10.20
CA VAL A 171 2.06 -1.48 9.03
C VAL A 171 2.93 -0.62 8.14
N VAL A 172 4.04 -1.21 7.73
CA VAL A 172 4.87 -0.70 6.65
C VAL A 172 4.43 -1.38 5.37
N SER A 173 4.12 -0.60 4.34
CA SER A 173 3.62 -1.09 3.06
C SER A 173 4.42 -0.55 1.90
N ALA A 174 4.64 -1.39 0.89
CA ALA A 174 5.25 -1.08 -0.38
C ALA A 174 4.23 -1.34 -1.50
N VAL A 175 3.96 -0.32 -2.31
CA VAL A 175 3.07 -0.39 -3.48
C VAL A 175 3.90 -0.15 -4.73
N SER A 176 4.03 -1.17 -5.57
CA SER A 176 4.77 -1.02 -6.82
C SER A 176 3.95 -0.32 -7.90
N THR A 177 4.64 0.41 -8.76
CA THR A 177 4.08 0.93 -10.02
C THR A 177 3.58 -0.18 -10.95
N ARG A 178 3.99 -1.43 -10.73
CA ARG A 178 3.53 -2.64 -11.44
C ARG A 178 2.34 -3.35 -10.77
N GLY A 179 1.75 -2.76 -9.73
CA GLY A 179 0.46 -3.20 -9.16
C GLY A 179 0.53 -4.28 -8.08
N TRP A 180 1.72 -4.68 -7.62
CA TRP A 180 1.83 -5.52 -6.43
C TRP A 180 1.89 -4.67 -5.15
N VAL A 181 1.36 -5.23 -4.06
CA VAL A 181 1.43 -4.67 -2.71
C VAL A 181 2.12 -5.69 -1.81
N ARG A 182 3.13 -5.24 -1.07
CA ARG A 182 3.82 -6.01 -0.04
C ARG A 182 3.81 -5.23 1.26
N PHE A 183 3.67 -5.90 2.40
CA PHE A 183 3.61 -5.21 3.67
C PHE A 183 4.19 -6.04 4.81
N MET A 184 4.43 -5.37 5.93
CA MET A 184 4.86 -5.96 7.19
C MET A 184 4.10 -5.29 8.32
N VAL A 185 3.51 -6.12 9.19
CA VAL A 185 2.88 -5.66 10.42
C VAL A 185 3.97 -5.55 11.48
N THR A 186 4.19 -4.36 12.01
CA THR A 186 5.31 -4.09 12.93
C THR A 186 4.96 -3.04 13.96
N ALA A 187 5.59 -3.13 15.12
CA ALA A 187 5.56 -2.09 16.15
C ALA A 187 6.73 -1.10 16.03
N GLU A 188 7.66 -1.31 15.09
CA GLU A 188 8.83 -0.45 14.91
C GLU A 188 8.44 0.97 14.47
N ALA A 189 9.01 1.96 15.14
CA ALA A 189 8.79 3.37 14.79
C ALA A 189 9.52 3.75 13.49
N GLU A 190 10.74 3.23 13.31
CA GLU A 190 11.66 3.50 12.20
C GLU A 190 11.29 2.71 10.94
N LEU A 191 11.93 3.04 9.81
CA LEU A 191 11.81 2.28 8.56
C LEU A 191 12.64 0.99 8.67
N PRO A 192 12.04 -0.21 8.73
CA PRO A 192 12.78 -1.40 9.08
C PRO A 192 13.71 -1.84 7.95
N ARG A 193 15.01 -1.99 8.22
CA ARG A 193 15.99 -2.49 7.23
C ARG A 193 15.59 -3.86 6.67
N ALA A 194 15.04 -4.73 7.52
CA ALA A 194 14.58 -6.06 7.12
C ALA A 194 13.47 -6.00 6.05
N PHE A 195 12.57 -5.02 6.15
CA PHE A 195 11.54 -4.78 5.14
C PHE A 195 12.16 -4.40 3.79
N LEU A 196 13.11 -3.45 3.79
CA LEU A 196 13.80 -3.02 2.57
C LEU A 196 14.58 -4.18 1.93
N THR A 197 15.32 -4.96 2.72
CA THR A 197 16.06 -6.13 2.23
C THR A 197 15.13 -7.13 1.55
N ARG A 198 13.93 -7.34 2.11
CA ARG A 198 12.92 -8.28 1.58
C ARG A 198 12.15 -7.77 0.37
N LEU A 199 12.28 -6.49 0.02
CA LEU A 199 11.76 -5.97 -1.25
C LEU A 199 12.62 -6.39 -2.44
N LEU A 200 13.91 -6.68 -2.22
CA LEU A 200 14.82 -7.12 -3.28
C LEU A 200 14.31 -8.45 -3.87
N PRO A 201 14.10 -8.51 -5.19
CA PRO A 201 13.71 -9.76 -5.84
C PRO A 201 14.90 -10.73 -5.91
N PRO A 202 14.64 -12.05 -5.98
CA PRO A 202 15.70 -13.06 -6.10
C PRO A 202 16.62 -12.87 -7.33
N SER A 203 16.14 -12.16 -8.36
CA SER A 203 16.93 -11.86 -9.55
C SER A 203 18.06 -10.84 -9.31
N GLY A 204 18.15 -10.24 -8.13
CA GLY A 204 19.19 -9.27 -7.78
C GLY A 204 19.06 -7.90 -8.46
N ARG A 205 17.95 -7.63 -9.16
CA ARG A 205 17.72 -6.31 -9.76
C ARG A 205 17.51 -5.26 -8.66
N PRO A 206 17.95 -4.00 -8.87
CA PRO A 206 17.75 -2.97 -7.88
C PRO A 206 16.27 -2.63 -7.69
N VAL A 207 15.97 -1.97 -6.57
CA VAL A 207 14.65 -1.47 -6.22
C VAL A 207 14.77 0.00 -5.84
N HIS A 208 14.11 0.86 -6.62
CA HIS A 208 13.90 2.25 -6.27
C HIS A 208 12.69 2.35 -5.35
N VAL A 209 12.87 3.00 -4.21
CA VAL A 209 11.85 3.13 -3.17
C VAL A 209 11.59 4.60 -2.93
N VAL A 210 10.41 5.08 -3.29
CA VAL A 210 9.96 6.41 -2.88
C VAL A 210 9.39 6.31 -1.48
N VAL A 211 10.08 6.89 -0.50
CA VAL A 211 9.68 6.87 0.91
C VAL A 211 8.84 8.10 1.20
N ASP A 212 7.58 7.89 1.61
CA ASP A 212 6.69 8.99 1.92
C ASP A 212 7.06 9.74 3.22
N ALA A 213 6.20 10.67 3.63
CA ALA A 213 6.41 11.54 4.78
C ALA A 213 6.19 10.84 6.14
N SER A 214 6.03 9.50 6.17
CA SER A 214 5.80 8.76 7.42
C SER A 214 7.00 8.72 8.37
N TRP A 215 8.17 9.15 7.89
CA TRP A 215 9.45 9.10 8.61
C TRP A 215 10.26 10.36 8.34
N SER A 216 11.00 10.84 9.32
CA SER A 216 12.11 11.77 9.11
C SER A 216 13.31 11.02 8.48
N CYS A 217 14.31 11.75 7.98
CA CYS A 217 15.52 11.10 7.44
C CYS A 217 16.33 10.38 8.52
N THR A 218 16.19 10.74 9.80
CA THR A 218 16.86 10.06 10.92
C THR A 218 16.23 8.72 11.28
N ASP A 219 14.96 8.50 10.90
CA ASP A 219 14.26 7.23 11.12
C ASP A 219 14.57 6.19 10.02
N TRP A 220 15.48 6.52 9.11
CA TRP A 220 15.92 5.61 8.05
C TRP A 220 17.09 4.76 8.53
N PRO A 221 17.22 3.53 8.03
CA PRO A 221 18.31 2.66 8.46
C PRO A 221 19.64 3.28 8.04
N ARG A 222 20.57 3.41 9.00
CA ARG A 222 21.92 4.01 8.79
C ARG A 222 22.67 3.42 7.60
N ARG A 223 22.46 2.13 7.33
CA ARG A 223 22.89 1.46 6.12
C ARG A 223 21.64 1.03 5.37
N VAL A 224 21.53 1.45 4.12
CA VAL A 224 20.52 0.93 3.18
C VAL A 224 21.05 -0.41 2.62
N PRO A 225 20.20 -1.42 2.38
CA PRO A 225 20.64 -2.65 1.71
C PRO A 225 21.17 -2.37 0.30
N ASP A 226 22.22 -3.09 -0.11
CA ASP A 226 22.74 -2.96 -1.48
C ASP A 226 21.66 -3.31 -2.50
N GLY A 227 21.57 -2.51 -3.58
CA GLY A 227 20.51 -2.62 -4.57
C GLY A 227 19.19 -1.93 -4.19
N VAL A 228 19.08 -1.33 -3.00
CA VAL A 228 17.95 -0.45 -2.66
C VAL A 228 18.36 1.01 -2.80
N VAL A 229 17.61 1.78 -3.58
CA VAL A 229 17.83 3.22 -3.75
C VAL A 229 16.63 3.97 -3.17
N LEU A 230 16.86 4.72 -2.09
CA LEU A 230 15.80 5.49 -1.43
C LEU A 230 15.65 6.89 -2.07
N HIS A 231 14.42 7.28 -2.35
CA HIS A 231 14.04 8.59 -2.86
C HIS A 231 13.08 9.24 -1.86
N PRO A 232 13.48 10.29 -1.13
CA PRO A 232 12.59 10.94 -0.18
C PRO A 232 11.49 11.71 -0.92
N LEU A 233 10.23 11.48 -0.54
CA LEU A 233 9.17 12.43 -0.83
C LEU A 233 9.42 13.72 -0.01
N PRO A 234 9.21 14.91 -0.60
CA PRO A 234 9.28 16.16 0.14
C PRO A 234 8.37 16.16 1.36
N CYS A 235 8.91 16.59 2.51
CA CYS A 235 8.19 16.73 3.78
C CYS A 235 8.79 17.88 4.57
N CYS A 236 8.01 18.51 5.46
CA CYS A 236 8.38 19.69 6.23
C CYS A 236 9.54 19.40 7.19
N GLU A 237 9.64 18.16 7.67
CA GLU A 237 10.75 17.68 8.50
C GLU A 237 12.04 17.42 7.71
N ARG A 238 11.96 17.35 6.38
CA ARG A 238 13.09 17.12 5.47
C ARG A 238 13.51 18.38 4.71
N ALA A 239 12.83 19.51 4.93
CA ALA A 239 13.06 20.78 4.25
C ALA A 239 14.08 21.69 4.98
N ARG A 240 14.93 21.12 5.85
CA ARG A 240 16.00 21.82 6.56
C ARG A 240 17.36 21.32 6.12
#